data_AF-A0A0M0J632-F1
#
_entry.id   AF-A0A0M0J632-F1
#
_cell.length_a   1.000
_cell.length_b   1.000
_cell.length_c   1.000
_cell.angle_alpha   90.00
_cell.angle_beta   90.00
_cell.angle_gamma   90.00
#
_symmetry.space_group_name_H-M   'P 1'
#
loop_
_entity.id
_entity.type
_entity.pdbx_description
1 polymer ?
#
loop_
_entity_poly.entity_id
_entity_poly.type
_entity_poly.pdbx_seq_one_letter_code
_entity_poly.pdbx_strand_id
1 'polypeptide(L)'
;MGNRCTSGGAALTVNTVINVAGEEKKKLKENEAAAVTNVVSKCVDNKDGSYRLGWTSQVAGVYSVSITIDNVHLVGSPVMMTLQAGPPEIDQIQVSGDGTQQAQAGKPALVVLKCKDFFGNVASTSGSAIFFGLRLLIRDPKESKVIATDGH
;
A
#
# COMPACT_ATOMS: atom_id res chain seq x y z
N MET A 1 2.96 -32.42 29.77
CA MET A 1 1.75 -32.44 28.92
C MET A 1 0.79 -31.41 29.48
N GLY A 2 0.40 -30.40 28.70
CA GLY A 2 -0.52 -29.34 29.14
C GLY A 2 -1.97 -29.73 28.87
N ASN A 3 -2.86 -29.48 29.83
CA ASN A 3 -4.29 -29.75 29.68
C ASN A 3 -4.87 -28.93 28.51
N ARG A 4 -5.77 -29.55 27.74
CA ARG A 4 -6.49 -28.87 26.66
C ARG A 4 -7.53 -27.93 27.28
N CYS A 5 -7.51 -26.66 26.88
CA CYS A 5 -8.50 -25.68 27.32
C CYS A 5 -9.90 -26.16 26.89
N THR A 6 -10.85 -26.22 27.82
CA THR A 6 -12.22 -26.74 27.59
C THR A 6 -13.28 -25.64 27.52
N SER A 7 -12.89 -24.38 27.68
CA SER A 7 -13.77 -23.21 27.58
C SER A 7 -12.99 -21.99 27.06
N GLY A 8 -13.35 -21.49 25.87
CA GLY A 8 -12.99 -20.14 25.43
C GLY A 8 -13.76 -19.05 26.21
N GLY A 9 -13.46 -17.77 25.96
CA GLY A 9 -14.18 -16.63 26.55
C GLY A 9 -13.34 -15.63 27.34
N ALA A 10 -12.01 -15.71 27.28
CA ALA A 10 -11.13 -14.68 27.84
C ALA A 10 -11.21 -13.38 27.01
N ALA A 11 -11.09 -12.23 27.67
CA ALA A 11 -11.21 -10.96 26.97
C ALA A 11 -9.90 -10.70 26.20
N LEU A 12 -9.98 -10.80 24.87
CA LEU A 12 -8.84 -10.54 23.99
C LEU A 12 -8.88 -9.09 23.52
N THR A 13 -7.86 -8.33 23.91
CA THR A 13 -7.68 -6.93 23.50
C THR A 13 -6.55 -6.84 22.48
N VAL A 14 -6.82 -6.18 21.35
CA VAL A 14 -5.83 -5.93 20.29
C VAL A 14 -5.59 -4.43 20.20
N ASN A 15 -4.34 -4.02 20.42
CA ASN A 15 -3.91 -2.65 20.23
C ASN A 15 -2.96 -2.59 19.03
N THR A 16 -3.23 -1.70 18.08
CA THR A 16 -2.40 -1.54 16.87
C THR A 16 -1.79 -0.15 16.85
N VAL A 17 -0.46 -0.07 16.69
CA VAL A 17 0.29 1.17 16.52
C VAL A 17 0.92 1.18 15.13
N ILE A 18 0.77 2.28 14.41
CA ILE A 18 1.32 2.43 13.06
C ILE A 18 2.78 2.89 13.15
N ASN A 19 3.67 2.10 12.57
CA ASN A 19 5.07 2.47 12.37
C ASN A 19 5.29 2.64 10.87
N VAL A 20 4.92 3.80 10.32
CA VAL A 20 5.11 4.07 8.88
C VAL A 20 6.60 4.08 8.57
N ALA A 21 7.10 2.97 8.02
CA ALA A 21 8.43 2.88 7.45
C ALA A 21 8.39 3.41 6.00
N GLY A 22 8.56 4.72 5.86
CA GLY A 22 8.64 5.39 4.56
C GLY A 22 8.81 6.91 4.75
N GLU A 23 9.75 7.52 4.03
CA GLU A 23 10.17 8.92 4.12
C GLU A 23 9.12 9.97 3.68
N GLU A 24 7.83 9.77 3.96
CA GLU A 24 6.84 10.85 3.86
C GLU A 24 6.43 11.35 5.25
N LYS A 25 7.41 11.86 6.00
CA LYS A 25 7.16 12.94 6.98
C LYS A 25 6.84 14.25 6.24
N LYS A 26 5.82 14.28 5.39
CA LYS A 26 5.37 15.51 4.73
C LYS A 26 4.01 15.92 5.29
N LYS A 27 4.09 16.67 6.39
CA LYS A 27 3.19 17.80 6.71
C LYS A 27 1.68 17.48 6.59
N LEU A 28 1.21 16.43 7.27
CA LEU A 28 -0.22 16.25 7.51
C LEU A 28 -0.60 17.16 8.68
N LYS A 29 -1.58 18.04 8.43
CA LYS A 29 -2.14 18.93 9.45
C LYS A 29 -2.80 18.06 10.53
N GLU A 30 -2.71 18.52 11.78
CA GLU A 30 -3.14 17.84 13.01
C GLU A 30 -4.61 17.35 13.01
N ASN A 31 -5.43 17.77 12.04
CA ASN A 31 -6.83 17.37 11.90
C ASN A 31 -7.09 16.18 10.94
N GLU A 32 -6.06 15.58 10.32
CA GLU A 32 -6.20 14.39 9.45
C GLU A 32 -5.53 13.12 10.04
N ALA A 33 -5.03 13.18 11.27
CA ALA A 33 -4.42 12.02 11.95
C ALA A 33 -5.42 10.88 12.22
N ALA A 34 -6.72 11.18 12.22
CA ALA A 34 -7.80 10.18 12.35
C ALA A 34 -8.08 9.41 11.05
N ALA A 35 -7.65 9.90 9.88
CA ALA A 35 -7.83 9.20 8.60
C ALA A 35 -6.68 8.23 8.28
N VAL A 36 -5.53 8.40 8.94
CA VAL A 36 -4.31 7.60 8.72
C VAL A 36 -4.32 6.29 9.52
N THR A 37 -5.31 6.07 10.40
CA THR A 37 -5.29 5.02 11.43
C THR A 37 -6.43 4.00 11.37
N ASN A 38 -7.09 3.83 10.23
CA ASN A 38 -8.17 2.83 10.11
C ASN A 38 -7.62 1.41 9.87
N VAL A 39 -6.86 0.88 10.84
CA VAL A 39 -6.63 -0.57 10.91
C VAL A 39 -7.79 -1.19 11.70
N VAL A 40 -8.66 -1.90 11.01
CA VAL A 40 -9.75 -2.64 11.62
C VAL A 40 -9.25 -4.03 11.98
N SER A 41 -9.30 -4.37 13.28
CA SER A 41 -9.02 -5.72 13.77
C SER A 41 -10.31 -6.47 14.06
N LYS A 42 -10.41 -7.72 13.58
CA LYS A 42 -11.49 -8.65 13.89
C LYS A 42 -10.94 -9.80 14.72
N CYS A 43 -11.58 -10.09 15.84
CA CYS A 43 -11.30 -11.26 16.67
C CYS A 43 -12.50 -12.21 16.66
N VAL A 44 -12.26 -13.50 16.47
CA VAL A 44 -13.27 -14.55 16.55
C VAL A 44 -12.77 -15.63 17.50
N ASP A 45 -13.49 -15.83 18.61
CA ASP A 45 -13.25 -16.95 19.53
C ASP A 45 -13.91 -18.22 18.95
N ASN A 46 -13.12 -19.27 18.73
CA ASN A 46 -13.63 -20.56 18.28
C ASN A 46 -14.21 -21.41 19.43
N LYS A 47 -14.13 -20.93 20.68
CA LYS A 47 -14.60 -21.57 21.91
C LYS A 47 -13.96 -22.93 22.22
N ASP A 48 -12.89 -23.28 21.53
CA ASP A 48 -12.07 -24.47 21.74
C ASP A 48 -10.69 -24.13 22.35
N GLY A 49 -10.53 -22.89 22.84
CA GLY A 49 -9.28 -22.34 23.32
C GLY A 49 -8.42 -21.66 22.24
N SER A 50 -8.87 -21.63 20.98
CA SER A 50 -8.22 -20.89 19.89
C SER A 50 -8.98 -19.63 19.49
N TYR A 51 -8.24 -18.57 19.18
CA TYR A 51 -8.78 -17.30 18.67
C TYR A 51 -8.24 -17.05 17.26
N ARG A 52 -9.10 -16.57 16.35
CA ARG A 52 -8.72 -16.10 15.01
C ARG A 52 -8.71 -14.58 14.98
N LEU A 53 -7.58 -14.02 14.59
CA LEU A 53 -7.40 -12.59 14.42
C LEU A 53 -7.26 -12.26 12.93
N GLY A 54 -7.95 -11.22 12.49
CA GLY A 54 -7.83 -10.67 11.14
C GLY A 54 -7.64 -9.16 11.21
N TRP A 55 -6.82 -8.62 10.30
CA TRP A 55 -6.56 -7.19 10.19
C TRP A 55 -6.87 -6.72 8.78
N THR A 56 -7.43 -5.51 8.67
CA THR A 56 -7.70 -4.86 7.40
C THR A 56 -7.33 -3.40 7.53
N SER A 57 -6.54 -2.86 6.59
CA SER A 57 -6.16 -1.46 6.55
C SER A 57 -6.35 -0.93 5.13
N GLN A 58 -6.64 0.37 5.04
CA GLN A 58 -6.64 1.11 3.79
C GLN A 58 -5.23 1.60 3.42
N VAL A 59 -4.28 1.53 4.35
CA VAL A 59 -2.91 2.03 4.16
C VAL A 59 -1.93 0.86 4.19
N ALA A 60 -1.11 0.73 3.14
CA ALA A 60 -0.02 -0.24 3.12
C ALA A 60 1.13 0.22 4.03
N GLY A 61 1.74 -0.69 4.77
CA GLY A 61 2.81 -0.33 5.69
C GLY A 61 3.14 -1.41 6.71
N VAL A 62 4.08 -1.07 7.60
CA VAL A 62 4.48 -1.93 8.71
C VAL A 62 3.79 -1.44 9.99
N TYR A 63 3.19 -2.37 10.71
CA TYR A 63 2.37 -2.12 11.90
C TYR A 63 2.92 -2.92 13.07
N SER A 64 2.98 -2.29 14.25
CA SER A 64 3.27 -2.99 15.50
C SER A 64 1.95 -3.33 16.18
N VAL A 65 1.66 -4.62 16.31
CA VAL A 65 0.43 -5.13 16.90
C VAL A 65 0.75 -5.73 18.26
N SER A 66 0.08 -5.22 19.29
CA SER A 66 0.13 -5.76 20.65
C SER A 66 -1.15 -6.54 20.93
N ILE A 67 -1.00 -7.80 21.32
CA ILE A 67 -2.11 -8.69 21.61
C ILE A 67 -2.03 -9.10 23.07
N THR A 68 -3.10 -8.85 23.81
CA THR A 68 -3.21 -9.19 25.24
C THR A 68 -4.47 -10.01 25.50
N ILE A 69 -4.35 -11.03 26.35
CA ILE A 69 -5.47 -11.79 26.89
C ILE A 69 -5.53 -11.49 28.38
N ASP A 70 -6.68 -11.03 28.89
CA ASP A 70 -6.86 -10.63 30.30
C ASP A 70 -5.74 -9.69 30.79
N ASN A 71 -5.39 -8.70 29.96
CA ASN A 71 -4.31 -7.73 30.17
C ASN A 71 -2.88 -8.31 30.24
N VAL A 72 -2.68 -9.58 29.89
CA VAL A 72 -1.36 -10.21 29.80
C VAL A 72 -0.94 -10.34 28.34
N HIS A 73 0.27 -9.89 28.00
CA HIS A 73 0.81 -10.03 26.65
C HIS A 73 0.98 -11.49 26.25
N LEU A 74 0.55 -11.81 25.03
CA LEU A 74 0.85 -13.11 24.43
C LEU A 74 2.34 -13.22 24.12
N VAL A 75 2.86 -14.44 24.16
CA VAL A 75 4.24 -14.74 23.76
C VAL A 75 4.45 -14.28 22.31
N GLY A 76 5.46 -13.43 22.10
CA GLY A 76 5.74 -12.83 20.79
C GLY A 76 5.02 -11.50 20.52
N SER A 77 4.24 -10.98 21.47
CA SER A 77 3.76 -9.59 21.45
C SER A 77 4.85 -8.65 21.99
N PRO A 78 5.05 -7.47 21.39
CA PRO A 78 4.42 -6.98 20.16
C PRO A 78 5.00 -7.66 18.90
N VAL A 79 4.12 -7.90 17.92
CA VAL A 79 4.48 -8.48 16.62
C VAL A 79 4.51 -7.42 15.54
N MET A 80 5.50 -7.49 14.64
CA MET A 80 5.59 -6.63 13.46
C MET A 80 4.83 -7.29 12.30
N MET A 81 3.86 -6.58 11.74
CA MET A 81 3.01 -7.04 10.65
C MET A 81 3.10 -6.09 9.47
N THR A 82 3.34 -6.63 8.28
CA THR A 82 3.36 -5.83 7.04
C THR A 82 2.03 -6.03 6.31
N LEU A 83 1.25 -4.96 6.16
CA LEU A 83 0.08 -4.95 5.28
C LEU A 83 0.52 -4.44 3.92
N GLN A 84 0.36 -5.28 2.90
CA GLN A 84 0.72 -4.95 1.52
C GLN A 84 -0.39 -4.15 0.85
N ALA A 85 0.00 -3.29 -0.08
CA ALA A 85 -0.93 -2.61 -0.97
C ALA A 85 -1.71 -3.64 -1.80
N GLY A 86 -2.94 -3.27 -2.16
CA GLY A 86 -3.75 -4.07 -3.06
C GLY A 86 -3.16 -4.19 -4.47
N PRO A 87 -3.82 -4.96 -5.35
CA PRO A 87 -3.49 -4.95 -6.78
C PRO A 87 -3.62 -3.53 -7.35
N PRO A 88 -2.86 -3.21 -8.42
CA PRO A 88 -2.94 -1.90 -9.05
C PRO A 88 -4.33 -1.66 -9.63
N GLU A 89 -4.89 -0.50 -9.35
CA GLU A 89 -6.18 -0.03 -9.87
C GLU A 89 -5.95 0.90 -11.05
N ILE A 90 -6.62 0.65 -12.18
CA ILE A 90 -6.35 1.35 -13.45
C ILE A 90 -6.61 2.85 -13.31
N ASP A 91 -7.67 3.23 -12.62
CA ASP A 91 -8.08 4.63 -12.43
C ASP A 91 -7.11 5.42 -11.54
N GLN A 92 -6.23 4.75 -10.79
CA GLN A 92 -5.27 5.36 -9.87
C GLN A 92 -3.85 5.43 -10.45
N ILE A 93 -3.65 4.96 -11.68
CA ILE A 93 -2.35 5.01 -12.36
C ILE A 93 -1.97 6.45 -12.67
N GLN A 94 -0.74 6.81 -12.31
CA GLN A 94 -0.17 8.12 -12.61
C GLN A 94 0.98 7.99 -13.62
N VAL A 95 0.92 8.78 -14.69
CA VAL A 95 1.95 8.84 -15.72
C VAL A 95 2.72 10.15 -15.57
N SER A 96 4.05 10.10 -15.54
CA SER A 96 4.91 11.27 -15.45
C SER A 96 6.23 11.06 -16.20
N GLY A 97 7.11 12.05 -16.18
CA GLY A 97 8.40 12.04 -16.86
C GLY A 97 8.40 12.86 -18.14
N ASP A 98 9.58 13.38 -18.50
CA ASP A 98 9.73 14.37 -19.57
C ASP A 98 9.31 13.83 -20.94
N GLY A 99 9.42 12.52 -21.15
CA GLY A 99 8.99 11.82 -22.36
C GLY A 99 7.48 11.81 -22.59
N THR A 100 6.68 12.23 -21.60
CA THR A 100 5.23 12.45 -21.77
C THR A 100 4.91 13.77 -22.49
N GLN A 101 5.84 14.73 -22.49
CA GLN A 101 5.65 16.06 -23.06
C GLN A 101 6.42 16.24 -24.36
N GLN A 102 7.70 15.86 -24.36
CA GLN A 102 8.58 16.01 -25.53
C GLN A 102 9.62 14.89 -25.56
N ALA A 103 9.96 14.45 -26.77
CA ALA A 103 11.08 13.55 -27.00
C ALA A 103 11.93 14.08 -28.16
N GLN A 104 13.25 14.00 -28.03
CA GLN A 104 14.19 14.36 -29.10
C GLN A 104 14.72 13.08 -29.76
N ALA A 105 14.76 13.06 -31.08
CA ALA A 105 15.35 11.96 -31.83
C ALA A 105 16.80 11.71 -31.39
N GLY A 106 17.14 10.45 -31.15
CA GLY A 106 18.48 10.06 -30.69
C GLY A 106 18.76 10.31 -29.20
N LYS A 107 17.82 10.89 -28.43
CA LYS A 107 17.96 11.02 -26.97
C LYS A 107 16.92 10.19 -26.23
N PRO A 108 17.29 9.46 -25.17
CA PRO A 108 16.33 8.78 -24.31
C PRO A 108 15.34 9.77 -23.70
N ALA A 109 14.05 9.43 -23.72
CA ALA A 109 13.00 10.21 -23.08
C ALA A 109 12.31 9.33 -22.01
N LEU A 110 12.29 9.81 -20.77
CA LEU A 110 11.82 9.02 -19.63
C LEU A 110 10.29 9.11 -19.50
N VAL A 111 9.64 7.97 -19.36
CA VAL A 111 8.24 7.84 -18.96
C VAL A 111 8.17 6.96 -17.72
N VAL A 112 7.50 7.46 -16.69
CA VAL A 112 7.35 6.80 -15.39
C VAL A 112 5.88 6.48 -15.17
N LEU A 113 5.59 5.22 -14.88
CA LEU A 113 4.27 4.73 -14.50
C LEU A 113 4.27 4.42 -13.00
N LYS A 114 3.50 5.19 -12.23
CA LYS A 114 3.23 4.89 -10.82
C LYS A 114 1.89 4.16 -10.73
N CYS A 115 1.95 2.88 -10.41
CA CYS A 115 0.78 2.06 -10.16
C CYS A 115 0.37 2.19 -8.69
N LYS A 116 -0.90 2.49 -8.45
CA LYS A 116 -1.47 2.61 -7.11
C LYS A 116 -2.66 1.66 -6.97
N ASP A 117 -2.94 1.22 -5.74
CA ASP A 117 -4.17 0.48 -5.44
C ASP A 117 -5.38 1.43 -5.33
N PHE A 118 -6.56 0.87 -5.09
CA PHE A 118 -7.82 1.62 -4.93
C PHE A 118 -7.74 2.71 -3.84
N PHE A 119 -6.90 2.52 -2.81
CA PHE A 119 -6.72 3.46 -1.70
C PHE A 119 -5.56 4.44 -1.92
N GLY A 120 -4.89 4.38 -3.07
CA GLY A 120 -3.79 5.27 -3.43
C GLY A 120 -2.41 4.83 -2.93
N ASN A 121 -2.30 3.66 -2.30
CA ASN A 121 -1.01 3.09 -1.90
C ASN A 121 -0.22 2.70 -3.14
N VAL A 122 1.10 2.85 -3.11
CA VAL A 122 1.95 2.36 -4.21
C VAL A 122 1.82 0.84 -4.26
N ALA A 123 1.25 0.33 -5.36
CA ALA A 123 0.98 -1.09 -5.52
C ALA A 123 2.29 -1.87 -5.47
N SER A 124 2.32 -2.97 -4.72
CA SER A 124 3.49 -3.85 -4.72
C SER A 124 3.52 -4.59 -6.05
N THR A 125 4.51 -4.29 -6.89
CA THR A 125 4.72 -5.01 -8.16
C THR A 125 5.30 -6.41 -7.94
N SER A 126 5.57 -6.79 -6.69
CA SER A 126 6.09 -8.11 -6.32
C SER A 126 5.01 -9.19 -6.49
N GLY A 127 4.89 -9.75 -7.69
CA GLY A 127 4.10 -10.97 -7.95
C GLY A 127 2.94 -10.82 -8.94
N SER A 128 2.57 -9.59 -9.31
CA SER A 128 1.60 -9.35 -10.40
C SER A 128 2.35 -8.98 -11.68
N ALA A 129 2.18 -9.76 -12.75
CA ALA A 129 2.69 -9.39 -14.07
C ALA A 129 1.86 -8.22 -14.60
N ILE A 130 2.41 -7.01 -14.55
CA ILE A 130 1.81 -5.82 -15.15
C ILE A 130 2.42 -5.66 -16.54
N PHE A 131 1.59 -5.71 -17.57
CA PHE A 131 2.01 -5.44 -18.94
C PHE A 131 1.60 -4.01 -19.32
N PHE A 132 2.56 -3.25 -19.86
CA PHE A 132 2.30 -1.93 -20.42
C PHE A 132 2.72 -1.90 -21.89
N GLY A 133 1.97 -1.16 -22.69
CA GLY A 133 2.27 -0.92 -24.10
C GLY A 133 2.31 0.58 -24.36
N LEU A 134 3.30 1.02 -25.13
CA LEU A 134 3.36 2.38 -25.63
C LEU A 134 2.92 2.39 -27.10
N ARG A 135 1.92 3.21 -27.42
CA ARG A 135 1.51 3.45 -28.82
C ARG A 135 1.75 4.91 -29.16
N LEU A 136 2.54 5.14 -30.21
CA LEU A 136 2.69 6.47 -30.80
C LEU A 136 1.49 6.75 -31.68
N LEU A 137 0.80 7.85 -31.40
CA LEU A 137 -0.27 8.37 -32.24
C LEU A 137 0.24 9.62 -32.93
N ILE A 138 0.12 9.66 -34.26
CA ILE A 138 0.30 10.90 -35.02
C ILE A 138 -0.95 11.72 -34.76
N ARG A 139 -0.85 12.81 -33.98
CA ARG A 139 -1.94 13.80 -33.94
C ARG A 139 -2.13 14.35 -35.33
N ASP A 140 -3.35 14.83 -35.64
CA ASP A 140 -3.68 15.39 -36.94
C ASP A 140 -2.51 16.23 -37.49
N PRO A 141 -2.09 16.05 -38.76
CA PRO A 141 -0.88 16.68 -39.31
C PRO A 141 -0.86 18.21 -39.18
N LYS A 142 -2.03 18.82 -38.97
CA LYS A 142 -2.22 20.27 -38.77
C LYS A 142 -1.81 20.75 -37.37
N GLU A 143 -1.83 19.90 -36.35
CA GLU A 143 -1.42 20.23 -34.97
C GLU A 143 -0.04 19.66 -34.59
N SER A 144 0.43 18.66 -35.33
CA SER A 144 1.72 17.98 -35.09
C SER A 144 2.88 18.74 -35.72
N LYS A 145 3.55 19.61 -34.97
CA LYS A 145 4.76 20.30 -35.43
C LYS A 145 6.02 19.50 -35.07
N VAL A 146 6.64 18.86 -36.06
CA VAL A 146 8.01 18.34 -35.93
C VAL A 146 8.96 19.51 -36.14
N ILE A 147 9.59 19.97 -35.06
CA ILE A 147 10.63 21.00 -35.15
C ILE A 147 11.96 20.27 -35.23
N ALA A 148 12.59 20.29 -36.41
CA ALA A 148 14.00 19.97 -36.51
C ALA A 148 14.76 21.11 -35.83
N THR A 149 15.42 20.82 -34.70
CA THR A 149 16.42 21.72 -34.14
C THR A 149 17.76 21.31 -34.72
N ASP A 150 18.29 22.13 -35.59
CA ASP A 150 19.61 22.06 -36.19
C ASP A 150 20.61 22.09 -35.03
N GLY A 151 21.10 20.90 -34.66
CA GLY A 151 22.15 20.75 -33.65
C GLY A 151 23.44 21.31 -34.21
N HIS A 152 23.86 22.45 -33.66
CA HIS A 152 25.25 22.93 -33.75
C HIS A 152 26.19 22.02 -32.97
#